data_AF-A0A1R3JQE7-F1
#
_entry.id   AF-A0A1R3JQE7-F1
#
_cell.length_a   1.000
_cell.length_b   1.000
_cell.length_c   1.000
_cell.angle_alpha   90.00
_cell.angle_beta   90.00
_cell.angle_gamma   90.00
#
_symmetry.space_group_name_H-M   'P 1'
#
loop_
_entity.id
_entity.type
_entity.pdbx_description
1 polymer ?
#
loop_
_entity_poly.entity_id
_entity_poly.type
_entity_poly.pdbx_seq_one_letter_code
_entity_poly.pdbx_strand_id
1 'polypeptide(L)'
;MDSLTKQCLEQLKTVQENHCESISNIRSEAEKCLIKDYLVDHHTDTTPKKRDIVVPSVASIEDMRTPSFENLKEEENNSVNRSKLGFSEGKTQQQVASIAFSPNRTPFADVN
;
A
#
# COMPACT_ATOMS: atom_id res chain seq x y z
N MET A 1 12.11 -40.50 -43.87
CA MET A 1 11.54 -40.21 -42.53
C MET A 1 12.55 -39.53 -41.62
N ASP A 2 13.85 -39.75 -41.81
CA ASP A 2 14.92 -39.31 -40.90
C ASP A 2 15.13 -37.79 -40.82
N SER A 3 14.78 -37.05 -41.88
CA SER A 3 14.93 -35.57 -41.90
C SER A 3 14.00 -34.87 -40.90
N LEU A 4 12.72 -35.29 -40.84
CA LEU A 4 11.74 -34.71 -39.93
C LEU A 4 12.09 -35.04 -38.47
N THR A 5 12.52 -36.28 -38.21
CA THR A 5 12.96 -36.71 -36.88
C THR A 5 14.18 -35.91 -36.43
N LYS A 6 15.16 -35.69 -37.32
CA LYS A 6 16.34 -34.87 -37.02
C LYS A 6 15.98 -33.43 -36.71
N GLN A 7 15.11 -32.82 -37.51
CA GLN A 7 14.65 -31.44 -37.26
C GLN A 7 13.93 -31.32 -35.92
N CYS A 8 13.08 -32.29 -35.57
CA CYS A 8 12.37 -32.31 -34.30
C CYS A 8 13.32 -32.44 -33.10
N LEU A 9 14.35 -33.29 -33.21
CA LEU A 9 15.38 -33.44 -32.18
C LEU A 9 16.19 -32.16 -31.96
N GLU A 10 16.59 -31.47 -33.02
CA GLU A 10 17.30 -30.19 -32.92
C GLU A 10 16.42 -29.11 -32.26
N GLN A 11 15.13 -29.07 -32.61
CA GLN A 11 14.18 -28.16 -31.97
C GLN A 11 14.04 -28.47 -30.48
N LEU A 12 13.90 -29.74 -30.10
CA LEU A 12 13.79 -30.14 -28.71
C LEU A 12 15.04 -29.75 -27.91
N LYS A 13 16.23 -29.97 -28.49
CA LYS A 13 17.50 -29.58 -27.88
C LYS A 13 17.59 -28.06 -27.68
N THR A 14 17.24 -27.30 -28.71
CA THR A 14 17.21 -25.83 -28.64
C THR A 14 16.26 -25.33 -27.56
N VAL A 15 15.06 -25.92 -27.46
CA VAL A 15 14.08 -25.59 -26.41
C VAL A 15 14.65 -25.90 -25.02
N GLN A 16 15.30 -27.05 -24.85
CA GLN A 16 15.92 -27.42 -23.58
C GLN A 16 17.03 -26.45 -23.17
N GLU A 17 17.93 -26.10 -24.10
CA GLU A 17 19.03 -25.17 -23.85
C GLU A 17 18.51 -23.78 -23.44
N ASN A 18 17.58 -23.22 -24.22
CA ASN A 18 16.96 -21.93 -23.92
C ASN A 18 16.22 -21.91 -22.58
N HIS A 19 15.53 -23.01 -22.25
CA HIS A 19 14.83 -23.12 -20.97
C HIS A 19 15.83 -23.15 -19.80
N CYS A 20 16.90 -23.96 -19.90
CA CYS A 20 17.94 -24.03 -18.88
C CYS A 20 18.65 -22.68 -18.68
N GLU A 21 18.92 -21.95 -19.76
CA GLU A 21 19.47 -20.59 -19.71
C GLU A 21 18.51 -19.63 -19.00
N SER A 22 17.23 -19.63 -19.40
CA SER A 22 16.21 -18.76 -18.80
C SER A 22 16.07 -19.00 -17.29
N ILE A 23 16.00 -20.26 -16.85
CA ILE A 23 15.95 -20.60 -15.42
C ILE A 23 17.21 -20.14 -14.68
N SER A 24 18.38 -20.29 -15.31
CA SER A 24 19.65 -19.83 -14.73
C SER A 24 19.66 -18.31 -14.56
N ASN A 25 19.15 -17.58 -15.55
CA ASN A 25 19.02 -16.13 -15.51
C ASN A 25 18.02 -15.67 -14.42
N ILE A 26 16.83 -16.29 -14.37
CA ILE A 26 15.82 -16.01 -13.33
C ILE A 26 16.43 -16.20 -11.94
N ARG A 27 17.17 -17.30 -11.72
CA ARG A 27 17.81 -17.57 -10.43
C ARG A 27 18.87 -16.51 -10.10
N SER A 28 19.72 -16.15 -11.07
CA SER A 28 20.74 -15.11 -10.91
C SER A 28 20.14 -13.76 -10.55
N GLU A 29 19.10 -13.33 -11.27
CA GLU A 29 18.41 -12.07 -10.99
C GLU A 29 17.67 -12.11 -9.65
N ALA A 30 17.01 -13.22 -9.31
CA ALA A 30 16.37 -13.38 -8.01
C ALA A 30 17.38 -13.26 -6.86
N GLU A 31 18.55 -13.91 -6.97
CA GLU A 31 19.62 -13.83 -5.98
C GLU A 31 20.16 -12.40 -5.85
N LYS A 32 20.41 -11.72 -6.97
CA LYS A 32 20.83 -10.31 -6.98
C LYS A 32 19.79 -9.41 -6.32
N CYS A 33 18.51 -9.57 -6.68
CA CYS A 33 17.42 -8.77 -6.11
C CYS A 33 17.32 -8.93 -4.60
N LEU A 34 17.42 -10.16 -4.11
CA LEU A 34 17.27 -10.47 -2.68
C LEU A 34 18.49 -10.06 -1.85
N ILE A 35 19.70 -10.16 -2.40
CA ILE A 35 20.94 -9.90 -1.64
C ILE A 35 21.42 -8.46 -1.79
N LYS A 36 21.37 -7.91 -3.02
CA LYS A 36 21.98 -6.61 -3.34
C LYS A 36 20.96 -5.50 -3.47
N ASP A 37 19.84 -5.75 -4.15
CA ASP A 37 18.90 -4.69 -4.50
C ASP A 37 17.83 -4.46 -3.42
N TYR A 38 17.60 -5.42 -2.51
CA TYR A 38 16.67 -5.29 -1.40
C TYR A 38 17.27 -4.45 -0.25
N LEU A 39 17.12 -3.13 -0.34
CA LEU A 39 17.66 -2.18 0.62
C LEU A 39 16.72 -1.85 1.80
N VAL A 40 15.51 -2.43 1.81
CA VAL A 40 14.51 -2.17 2.87
C VAL A 40 15.04 -2.61 4.23
N ASP A 41 15.62 -3.80 4.29
CA ASP A 41 16.20 -4.37 5.49
C ASP A 41 17.71 -4.18 5.54
N HIS A 42 18.27 -3.17 4.84
CA HIS A 42 19.70 -2.92 4.85
C HIS A 42 20.21 -2.91 6.30
N HIS A 43 20.92 -3.96 6.68
CA HIS A 43 21.38 -4.16 8.03
C HIS A 43 22.46 -3.13 8.30
N THR A 44 22.08 -2.00 8.90
CA THR A 44 23.02 -0.96 9.30
C THR A 44 23.82 -1.36 10.55
N ASP A 45 23.76 -2.64 10.96
CA ASP A 45 24.25 -3.22 12.23
C ASP A 45 23.95 -2.35 13.47
N THR A 46 22.93 -1.51 13.37
CA THR A 46 22.58 -0.51 14.35
C THR A 46 21.13 -0.72 14.73
N THR A 47 20.91 -1.03 16.00
CA THR A 47 19.55 -1.08 16.56
C THR A 47 18.89 0.28 16.38
N PRO A 48 17.68 0.36 15.78
CA PRO A 48 16.94 1.60 15.69
C PRO A 48 16.81 2.23 17.08
N LYS A 49 17.34 3.44 17.25
CA LYS A 49 17.21 4.15 18.51
C LYS A 49 15.76 4.56 18.69
N LYS A 50 15.27 4.46 19.93
CA LYS A 50 13.96 5.00 20.31
C LYS A 50 13.93 6.48 19.93
N ARG A 51 13.01 6.85 19.04
CA ARG A 51 12.75 8.25 18.72
C ARG A 51 11.88 8.86 19.81
N ASP A 52 12.18 10.09 20.17
CA ASP A 52 11.26 10.87 20.99
C ASP A 52 10.01 11.16 20.16
N ILE A 53 8.88 10.67 20.64
CA ILE A 53 7.58 10.94 20.03
C ILE A 53 7.05 12.20 20.70
N VAL A 54 6.78 13.22 19.90
CA VAL A 54 6.07 14.40 20.39
C VAL A 54 4.63 14.01 20.63
N VAL A 55 4.24 13.89 21.90
CA VAL A 55 2.85 13.65 22.28
C VAL A 55 2.11 14.99 22.17
N PRO A 56 1.00 15.05 21.41
CA PRO A 56 0.19 16.26 21.33
C PRO A 56 -0.31 16.69 22.71
N SER A 57 -0.41 18.00 22.92
CA SER A 57 -1.01 18.54 24.15
C SER A 57 -2.52 18.29 24.15
N VAL A 58 -3.12 18.23 25.34
CA VAL A 58 -4.58 18.10 25.49
C VAL A 58 -5.31 19.25 24.77
N ALA A 59 -4.75 20.47 24.84
CA ALA A 59 -5.29 21.62 24.11
C ALA A 59 -5.28 21.39 22.59
N SER A 60 -4.15 20.92 22.03
CA SER A 60 -4.04 20.63 20.60
C SER A 60 -5.00 19.53 20.14
N ILE A 61 -5.32 18.57 21.01
CA ILE A 61 -6.31 17.53 20.72
C ILE A 61 -7.72 18.12 20.71
N GLU A 62 -8.03 18.99 21.66
CA GLU A 62 -9.36 19.63 21.76
C GLU A 62 -9.61 20.59 20.60
N ASP A 63 -8.60 21.32 20.14
CA ASP A 63 -8.71 22.22 18.99
C ASP A 63 -9.04 21.48 17.67
N MET A 64 -8.67 20.20 17.58
CA MET A 64 -8.99 19.33 16.44
C MET A 64 -10.28 18.53 16.62
N ARG A 65 -10.89 18.58 17.81
CA ARG A 65 -12.10 17.82 18.10
C ARG A 65 -13.24 18.35 17.23
N THR A 66 -14.01 17.43 16.66
CA THR A 66 -15.22 17.80 15.94
C THR A 66 -16.20 18.45 16.93
N PRO A 67 -16.69 19.67 16.66
CA PRO A 67 -17.68 20.32 17.51
C PRO A 67 -18.97 19.50 17.63
N SER A 68 -19.76 19.76 18.67
CA SER A 68 -21.06 19.10 18.83
C SER A 68 -22.01 19.46 17.68
N PHE A 69 -23.01 18.62 17.43
CA PHE A 69 -24.00 18.85 16.37
C PHE A 69 -24.80 20.15 16.55
N GLU A 70 -25.00 20.59 17.79
CA GLU A 70 -25.65 21.86 18.12
C GLU A 70 -24.75 23.04 17.73
N ASN A 71 -23.45 22.98 18.09
CA ASN A 71 -22.46 23.99 17.72
C ASN A 71 -22.23 24.06 16.20
N LEU A 72 -22.26 22.91 15.50
CA LEU A 72 -22.16 22.85 14.03
C LEU A 72 -23.32 23.58 13.33
N LYS A 73 -24.55 23.46 13.85
CA LYS A 73 -25.72 24.16 13.32
C LYS A 73 -25.64 25.66 13.56
N GLU A 74 -25.16 26.07 14.72
CA GLU A 74 -25.02 27.50 15.05
C GLU A 74 -23.91 28.17 14.22
N GLU A 75 -22.79 27.48 13.97
CA GLU A 75 -21.73 27.96 13.09
C GLU A 75 -22.16 28.04 11.62
N GLU A 76 -22.98 27.08 11.13
CA GLU A 76 -23.54 27.09 9.78
C GLU A 76 -24.49 28.28 9.57
N ASN A 77 -25.30 28.61 10.58
CA ASN A 77 -26.25 29.73 10.53
C ASN A 77 -25.57 31.12 10.68
N ASN A 78 -24.42 31.21 11.37
CA ASN A 78 -23.64 32.45 11.49
C ASN A 78 -22.61 32.64 10.37
N SER A 79 -22.37 31.61 9.55
CA SER A 79 -21.51 31.66 8.38
C SER A 79 -22.27 32.18 7.14
N VAL A 80 -22.64 33.46 7.14
CA VAL A 80 -23.29 34.12 5.97
C VAL A 80 -22.37 34.18 4.73
N ASN A 81 -21.08 33.82 4.87
CA ASN A 81 -20.11 33.92 3.78
C ASN A 81 -18.87 33.03 4.01
N ARG A 82 -19.03 31.71 4.03
CA ARG A 82 -17.96 30.81 3.58
C ARG A 82 -18.16 30.54 2.10
N SER A 83 -17.41 31.27 1.29
CA SER A 83 -17.17 30.90 -0.10
C SER A 83 -16.66 29.46 -0.13
N LYS A 84 -17.50 28.59 -0.69
CA LYS A 84 -17.15 27.44 -1.53
C LYS A 84 -15.72 26.96 -1.27
N LEU A 85 -15.57 26.05 -0.30
CA LEU A 85 -14.35 25.25 -0.16
C LEU A 85 -14.12 24.62 -1.54
N GLY A 86 -13.10 25.11 -2.24
CA GLY A 86 -12.70 24.61 -3.53
C GLY A 86 -12.31 23.16 -3.35
N PHE A 87 -13.21 22.25 -3.70
CA PHE A 87 -12.82 20.91 -4.09
C PHE A 87 -11.93 21.11 -5.31
N SER A 88 -10.61 21.12 -5.09
CA SER A 88 -9.66 20.88 -6.16
C SER A 88 -10.07 19.55 -6.77
N GLU A 89 -10.49 19.64 -8.02
CA GLU A 89 -11.06 18.60 -8.84
C GLU A 89 -10.05 17.45 -9.04
N GLY A 90 -9.97 16.56 -8.06
CA GLY A 90 -9.43 15.22 -8.21
C GLY A 90 -10.61 14.26 -8.29
N LYS A 91 -10.87 13.72 -9.48
CA LYS A 91 -11.94 12.77 -9.75
C LYS A 91 -11.86 11.55 -8.82
N THR A 92 -12.66 11.55 -7.75
CA THR A 92 -13.21 10.30 -7.19
C THR A 92 -14.64 10.58 -6.76
N GLN A 93 -15.54 10.03 -7.56
CA GLN A 93 -16.98 9.99 -7.34
C GLN A 93 -17.25 9.13 -6.09
N GLN A 94 -17.19 9.73 -4.90
CA GLN A 94 -17.62 9.06 -3.68
C GLN A 94 -19.11 9.30 -3.53
N GLN A 95 -19.90 8.38 -4.06
CA GLN A 95 -21.30 8.26 -3.69
C GLN A 95 -21.36 7.96 -2.20
N VAL A 96 -21.89 8.92 -1.45
CA VAL A 96 -22.31 8.74 -0.06
C VAL A 96 -23.50 7.78 -0.10
N ALA A 97 -23.25 6.49 0.14
CA ALA A 97 -24.26 5.59 0.63
C ALA A 97 -23.96 5.33 2.10
N SER A 98 -24.85 5.86 2.94
CA SER A 98 -24.98 5.53 4.36
C SER A 98 -24.90 4.02 4.57
N ILE A 99 -23.75 3.51 5.02
CA ILE A 99 -23.63 2.15 5.54
C ILE A 99 -23.24 2.32 7.00
N ALA A 100 -24.17 1.91 7.85
CA ALA A 100 -24.09 1.90 9.29
C ALA A 100 -22.68 1.61 9.81
N PHE A 101 -22.16 2.53 10.63
CA PHE A 101 -21.05 2.21 11.53
C PHE A 101 -21.55 1.15 12.51
N SER A 102 -21.22 -0.12 12.25
CA SER A 102 -21.35 -1.17 13.25
C SER A 102 -20.17 -1.03 14.24
N PRO A 103 -20.41 -0.84 15.55
CA PRO A 103 -19.36 -0.51 16.51
C PRO A 103 -18.47 -1.70 16.91
N ASN A 104 -18.70 -2.90 16.34
CA ASN A 104 -18.01 -4.13 16.73
C ASN A 104 -17.18 -4.73 15.59
N ARG A 105 -16.15 -4.03 15.14
CA ARG A 105 -15.05 -4.66 14.38
C ARG A 105 -13.74 -4.49 15.13
N THR A 106 -13.53 -5.32 16.14
CA THR A 106 -12.20 -5.55 16.70
C THR A 106 -11.42 -6.44 15.73
N PRO A 107 -10.28 -6.00 15.16
CA PRO A 107 -9.61 -6.68 14.04
C PRO A 107 -8.94 -8.02 14.39
N PHE A 108 -9.00 -8.47 15.65
CA PHE A 108 -8.30 -9.67 16.13
C PHE A 108 -9.19 -10.62 16.96
N ALA A 109 -10.51 -10.60 16.76
CA ALA A 109 -11.42 -11.37 17.62
C ALA A 109 -11.28 -12.90 17.49
N ASP A 110 -10.85 -13.42 16.33
CA ASP A 110 -10.80 -14.86 16.09
C ASP A 110 -9.35 -15.35 15.89
N VAL A 111 -8.56 -15.29 16.97
CA VAL A 111 -7.30 -16.04 17.05
C VAL A 111 -7.31 -16.86 18.35
N ASN A 112 -8.07 -17.95 18.35
CA ASN A 112 -7.83 -19.13 19.20
C ASN A 112 -8.52 -20.36 18.62
#